data_AF-A0A328CWW6-F1
#
_entry.id   AF-A0A328CWW6-F1
#
_cell.length_a   1.000
_cell.length_b   1.000
_cell.length_c   1.000
_cell.angle_alpha   90.00
_cell.angle_beta   90.00
_cell.angle_gamma   90.00
#
_symmetry.space_group_name_H-M   'P 1'
#
loop_
_entity.id
_entity.type
_entity.pdbx_description
1 polymer ?
#
loop_
_entity_poly.entity_id
_entity_poly.type
_entity_poly.pdbx_seq_one_letter_code
_entity_poly.pdbx_strand_id
1 'polypeptide(L)'
;MHLFIKRDATFAKQILDKLMSYRLDDLADPEHESAMMNSLSTLTDHLYLFRDAQAQEIVKLKATFPQTMLEWRESFQVKKDTSVHPWSTFEKAKCFLRELVKAEDEIKIELEDLTKKETELEAQLEVIQSKSQLLKEEREEISKQMKIFWSLARDKVSKMELKKVKVDSANQQLEQRLKLKWVAMRHLFGIGWEGKNGMANNTQFPIHHCFL
;
A
#
# COMPACT_ATOMS: atom_id res chain seq x y z
N MET A 1 -40.60 31.18 -81.96
CA MET A 1 -41.10 30.75 -80.64
C MET A 1 -40.30 29.59 -80.04
N HIS A 2 -39.97 28.53 -80.81
CA HIS A 2 -39.24 27.35 -80.32
C HIS A 2 -37.85 27.59 -79.67
N LEU A 3 -37.11 28.63 -80.09
CA LEU A 3 -35.77 28.96 -79.58
C LEU A 3 -35.78 29.55 -78.17
N PHE A 4 -36.78 30.38 -77.84
CA PHE A 4 -36.90 31.02 -76.53
C PHE A 4 -37.29 30.00 -75.46
N ILE A 5 -38.24 29.13 -75.77
CA ILE A 5 -38.73 28.06 -74.90
C ILE A 5 -37.60 27.09 -74.52
N LYS A 6 -36.71 26.75 -75.47
CA LYS A 6 -35.56 25.89 -75.20
C LYS A 6 -34.48 26.57 -74.35
N ARG A 7 -34.37 27.91 -74.43
CA ARG A 7 -33.39 28.70 -73.68
C ARG A 7 -33.74 28.75 -72.19
N ASP A 8 -35.01 28.89 -71.86
CA ASP A 8 -35.49 28.99 -70.47
C ASP A 8 -35.30 27.67 -69.72
N ALA A 9 -35.66 26.54 -70.32
CA ALA A 9 -35.41 25.21 -69.73
C ALA A 9 -33.91 24.90 -69.59
N THR A 10 -33.07 25.35 -70.52
CA THR A 10 -31.61 25.15 -70.44
C THR A 10 -31.00 25.96 -69.29
N PHE A 11 -31.47 27.20 -69.09
CA PHE A 11 -31.04 28.06 -68.00
C PHE A 11 -31.50 27.53 -66.63
N ALA A 12 -32.76 27.12 -66.51
CA ALA A 12 -33.30 26.49 -65.30
C ALA A 12 -32.50 25.23 -64.90
N LYS A 13 -32.09 24.42 -65.89
CA LYS A 13 -31.22 23.27 -65.64
C LYS A 13 -29.86 23.67 -65.07
N GLN A 14 -29.23 24.72 -65.58
CA GLN A 14 -27.93 25.18 -65.05
C GLN A 14 -28.04 25.68 -63.61
N ILE A 15 -29.14 26.34 -63.26
CA ILE A 15 -29.41 26.76 -61.89
C ILE A 15 -29.59 25.54 -60.99
N LEU A 16 -30.40 24.56 -61.41
CA LEU A 16 -30.58 23.30 -60.69
C LEU A 16 -29.24 22.58 -60.45
N ASP A 17 -28.43 22.41 -61.50
CA ASP A 17 -27.11 21.75 -61.40
C ASP A 17 -26.18 22.48 -60.42
N LYS A 18 -26.23 23.83 -60.41
CA LYS A 18 -25.46 24.65 -59.46
C LYS A 18 -25.96 24.46 -58.02
N LEU A 19 -27.28 24.51 -57.79
CA LEU A 19 -27.87 24.34 -56.46
C LEU A 19 -27.64 22.93 -55.90
N MET A 20 -27.65 21.90 -56.75
CA MET A 20 -27.32 20.52 -56.35
C MET A 20 -25.87 20.34 -55.89
N SER A 21 -24.98 21.29 -56.21
CA SER A 21 -23.58 21.26 -55.73
C SER A 21 -23.39 21.88 -54.34
N TYR A 22 -24.41 22.55 -53.80
CA TYR A 22 -24.33 23.20 -52.50
C TYR A 22 -24.41 22.20 -51.36
N ARG A 23 -23.81 22.57 -50.22
CA ARG A 23 -24.04 21.84 -48.96
C ARG A 23 -25.48 22.08 -48.53
N LEU A 24 -26.05 21.13 -47.79
CA LEU A 24 -27.43 21.25 -47.30
C LEU A 24 -27.65 22.51 -46.45
N ASP A 25 -26.63 22.93 -45.69
CA ASP A 25 -26.68 24.19 -44.92
C ASP A 25 -26.87 25.42 -45.81
N ASP A 26 -26.18 25.47 -46.96
CA ASP A 26 -26.27 26.58 -47.91
C ASP A 26 -27.54 26.48 -48.76
N LEU A 27 -27.99 25.26 -49.07
CA LEU A 27 -29.22 25.01 -49.83
C LEU A 27 -30.47 25.37 -49.04
N ALA A 28 -30.40 25.34 -47.70
CA ALA A 28 -31.48 25.72 -46.79
C ALA A 28 -31.71 27.24 -46.66
N ASP A 29 -30.95 28.04 -47.41
CA ASP A 29 -31.21 29.47 -47.58
C ASP A 29 -32.53 29.68 -48.36
N PRO A 30 -33.45 30.54 -47.87
CA PRO A 30 -34.73 30.79 -48.54
C PRO A 30 -34.61 31.20 -50.02
N GLU A 31 -33.55 31.93 -50.39
CA GLU A 31 -33.30 32.33 -51.78
C GLU A 31 -32.92 31.12 -52.65
N HIS A 32 -32.11 30.21 -52.12
CA HIS A 32 -31.70 29.00 -52.82
C HIS A 32 -32.84 27.98 -52.92
N GLU A 33 -33.65 27.79 -51.88
CA GLU A 33 -34.85 26.94 -51.93
C GLU A 33 -35.86 27.48 -52.94
N SER A 34 -36.08 28.81 -52.96
CA SER A 34 -36.95 29.44 -53.94
C SER A 34 -36.42 29.27 -55.36
N ALA A 35 -35.12 29.49 -55.58
CA ALA A 35 -34.48 29.28 -56.88
C ALA A 35 -34.56 27.82 -57.34
N MET A 36 -34.44 26.85 -56.41
CA MET A 36 -34.60 25.43 -56.68
C MET A 36 -36.02 25.12 -57.14
N MET A 37 -37.02 25.59 -56.40
CA MET A 37 -38.44 25.39 -56.71
C MET A 37 -38.87 26.06 -58.01
N ASN A 38 -38.34 27.26 -58.29
CA ASN A 38 -38.59 27.97 -59.55
C ASN A 38 -37.97 27.21 -60.72
N SER A 39 -36.73 26.74 -60.59
CA SER A 39 -36.05 25.94 -61.63
C SER A 39 -36.79 24.64 -61.91
N LEU A 40 -37.19 23.91 -60.86
CA LEU A 40 -37.99 22.68 -60.99
C LEU A 40 -39.35 22.94 -61.62
N SER A 41 -39.98 24.08 -61.33
CA SER A 41 -41.24 24.48 -61.95
C SER A 41 -41.08 24.76 -63.44
N THR A 42 -40.08 25.55 -63.83
CA THR A 42 -39.76 25.80 -65.23
C THR A 42 -39.42 24.51 -65.98
N LEU A 43 -38.69 23.58 -65.37
CA LEU A 43 -38.38 22.29 -65.99
C LEU A 43 -39.63 21.40 -66.15
N THR A 44 -40.58 21.47 -65.19
CA THR A 44 -41.86 20.75 -65.24
C THR A 44 -42.77 21.28 -66.36
N ASP A 45 -42.72 22.57 -66.66
CA ASP A 45 -43.49 23.16 -67.76
C ASP A 45 -42.94 22.74 -69.14
N HIS A 46 -41.72 22.18 -69.18
CA HIS A 46 -41.01 21.80 -70.40
C HIS A 46 -40.58 20.32 -70.43
N LEU A 47 -41.34 19.43 -69.77
CA LEU A 47 -41.00 18.00 -69.66
C LEU A 47 -40.80 17.30 -71.00
N TYR A 48 -41.47 17.76 -72.07
CA TYR A 48 -41.34 17.22 -73.43
C TYR A 48 -39.92 17.36 -74.02
N LEU A 49 -39.04 18.18 -73.40
CA LEU A 49 -37.63 18.30 -73.77
C LEU A 49 -36.75 17.21 -73.16
N PHE A 50 -37.29 16.37 -72.27
CA PHE A 50 -36.59 15.35 -71.51
C PHE A 50 -37.07 13.95 -71.88
N ARG A 51 -36.22 12.93 -71.66
CA ARG A 51 -36.66 11.53 -71.79
C ARG A 51 -37.63 11.19 -70.67
N ASP A 52 -38.53 10.23 -70.90
CA ASP A 52 -39.57 9.84 -69.93
C ASP A 52 -39.02 9.59 -68.51
N ALA A 53 -37.91 8.88 -68.39
CA ALA A 53 -37.26 8.63 -67.09
C ALA A 53 -36.76 9.92 -66.40
N GLN A 54 -36.24 10.88 -67.18
CA GLN A 54 -35.77 12.17 -66.64
C GLN A 54 -36.95 13.06 -66.23
N ALA A 55 -38.02 13.05 -67.04
CA ALA A 55 -39.25 13.78 -66.75
C ALA A 55 -39.90 13.29 -65.45
N GLN A 56 -39.93 11.97 -65.23
CA GLN A 56 -40.44 11.38 -63.98
C GLN A 56 -39.65 11.83 -62.75
N GLU A 57 -38.31 11.83 -62.83
CA GLU A 57 -37.46 12.26 -61.71
C GLU A 57 -37.61 13.77 -61.42
N ILE A 58 -37.76 14.61 -62.44
CA ILE A 58 -38.01 16.06 -62.24
C ILE A 58 -39.33 16.29 -61.49
N VAL A 59 -40.39 15.60 -61.89
CA VAL A 59 -41.71 15.71 -61.23
C VAL A 59 -41.63 15.21 -59.79
N LYS A 60 -40.97 14.07 -59.57
CA LYS A 60 -40.77 13.50 -58.24
C LYS A 60 -39.99 14.44 -57.34
N LEU A 61 -38.85 14.95 -57.83
CA LEU A 61 -38.00 15.88 -57.08
C LEU A 61 -38.76 17.16 -56.72
N LYS A 62 -39.54 17.74 -57.64
CA LYS A 62 -40.39 18.91 -57.36
C LYS A 62 -41.40 18.63 -56.24
N ALA A 63 -41.99 17.44 -56.22
CA ALA A 63 -42.97 17.06 -55.21
C ALA A 63 -42.35 16.80 -53.84
N THR A 64 -41.17 16.17 -53.79
CA THR A 64 -40.53 15.76 -52.53
C THR A 64 -39.65 16.83 -51.91
N PHE A 65 -39.06 17.72 -52.71
CA PHE A 65 -38.06 18.69 -52.26
C PHE A 65 -38.51 19.56 -51.06
N PRO A 66 -39.72 20.17 -51.04
CA PRO A 66 -40.17 20.97 -49.90
C PRO A 66 -40.24 20.18 -48.60
N GLN A 67 -40.73 18.94 -48.66
CA GLN A 67 -40.86 18.06 -47.50
C GLN A 67 -39.49 17.62 -47.00
N THR A 68 -38.56 17.28 -47.91
CA THR A 68 -37.19 16.91 -47.54
C THR A 68 -36.45 18.06 -46.84
N MET A 69 -36.63 19.31 -47.29
CA MET A 69 -36.03 20.48 -46.64
C MET A 69 -36.62 20.75 -45.26
N LEU A 70 -37.92 20.51 -45.08
CA LEU A 70 -38.58 20.61 -43.77
C LEU A 70 -38.04 19.57 -42.78
N GLU A 71 -37.99 18.29 -43.18
CA GLU A 71 -37.47 17.18 -42.37
C GLU A 71 -36.00 17.40 -41.98
N TRP A 72 -35.20 17.93 -42.90
CA TRP A 72 -33.81 18.31 -42.62
C TRP A 72 -33.73 19.41 -41.55
N ARG A 73 -34.57 20.45 -41.66
CA ARG A 73 -34.59 21.58 -40.71
C ARG A 73 -35.01 21.13 -39.31
N GLU A 74 -36.01 20.26 -39.21
CA GLU A 74 -36.45 19.65 -37.94
C GLU A 74 -35.33 18.81 -37.31
N SER A 75 -34.66 17.98 -38.11
CA SER A 75 -33.52 17.16 -37.67
C SER A 75 -32.31 17.99 -37.22
N PHE A 76 -32.11 19.15 -37.84
CA PHE A 76 -31.01 20.06 -37.52
C PHE A 76 -31.31 20.93 -36.29
N GLN A 77 -32.57 21.34 -36.07
CA GLN A 77 -32.98 22.09 -34.88
C GLN A 77 -32.86 21.26 -33.60
N VAL A 78 -33.15 19.95 -33.65
CA VAL A 78 -32.89 19.02 -32.52
C VAL A 78 -31.42 19.03 -32.08
N LYS A 79 -30.49 19.27 -33.02
CA LYS A 79 -29.05 19.40 -32.71
C LYS A 79 -28.68 20.76 -32.11
N LYS A 80 -29.45 21.82 -32.38
CA LYS A 80 -29.14 23.21 -31.99
C LYS A 80 -29.79 23.62 -30.65
N ASP A 81 -30.99 23.14 -30.36
CA ASP A 81 -31.71 23.44 -29.10
C ASP A 81 -31.18 22.66 -27.89
N THR A 82 -30.31 21.68 -28.10
CA THR A 82 -29.58 21.04 -27.02
C THR A 82 -28.34 21.88 -26.70
N SER A 83 -28.53 22.97 -25.96
CA SER A 83 -27.50 23.95 -25.54
C SER A 83 -26.31 23.34 -24.75
N VAL A 84 -26.35 22.04 -24.46
CA VAL A 84 -25.22 21.23 -24.01
C VAL A 84 -25.06 20.08 -25.00
N HIS A 85 -24.19 20.22 -25.99
CA HIS A 85 -23.95 19.22 -27.03
C HIS A 85 -23.77 17.83 -26.35
N PRO A 86 -24.70 16.86 -26.54
CA PRO A 86 -24.71 15.59 -25.80
C PRO A 86 -23.40 14.82 -25.92
N TRP A 87 -22.74 14.96 -27.07
CA TRP A 87 -21.41 14.44 -27.33
C TRP A 87 -20.34 14.98 -26.37
N SER A 88 -20.37 16.26 -25.98
CA SER A 88 -19.39 16.83 -25.05
C SER A 88 -19.61 16.31 -23.63
N THR A 89 -20.86 16.11 -23.22
CA THR A 89 -21.19 15.49 -21.93
C THR A 89 -20.77 14.04 -21.90
N PHE A 90 -21.00 13.30 -23.00
CA PHE A 90 -20.57 11.92 -23.15
C PHE A 90 -19.06 11.77 -23.09
N GLU A 91 -18.30 12.56 -23.86
CA GLU A 91 -16.83 12.48 -23.83
C GLU A 91 -16.26 12.88 -22.47
N LYS A 92 -16.84 13.88 -21.78
CA LYS A 92 -16.47 14.22 -20.40
C LYS A 92 -16.72 13.06 -19.43
N ALA A 93 -17.90 12.43 -19.51
CA ALA A 93 -18.25 11.29 -18.66
C ALA A 93 -17.32 10.10 -18.91
N LYS A 94 -16.96 9.85 -20.18
CA LYS A 94 -16.02 8.80 -20.57
C LYS A 94 -14.59 9.05 -20.08
N CYS A 95 -14.11 10.29 -20.14
CA CYS A 95 -12.83 10.68 -19.54
C CYS A 95 -12.85 10.44 -18.03
N PHE A 96 -13.90 10.89 -17.35
CA PHE A 96 -14.06 10.71 -15.91
C PHE A 96 -14.11 9.23 -15.50
N LEU A 97 -14.86 8.40 -16.23
CA LEU A 97 -14.89 6.94 -16.01
C LEU A 97 -13.50 6.31 -16.16
N ARG A 98 -12.71 6.74 -17.15
CA ARG A 98 -11.35 6.25 -17.34
C ARG A 98 -10.43 6.61 -16.18
N GLU A 99 -10.55 7.83 -15.66
CA GLU A 99 -9.79 8.28 -14.48
C GLU A 99 -10.19 7.48 -13.23
N LEU A 100 -11.49 7.23 -13.03
CA LEU A 100 -11.99 6.42 -11.94
C LEU A 100 -11.47 4.98 -11.99
N VAL A 101 -11.51 4.33 -13.17
CA VAL A 101 -10.98 2.97 -13.33
C VAL A 101 -9.49 2.92 -13.01
N LYS A 102 -8.70 3.91 -13.47
CA LYS A 102 -7.28 3.98 -13.16
C LYS A 102 -7.03 4.15 -11.65
N ALA A 103 -7.81 5.00 -10.99
CA ALA A 103 -7.72 5.20 -9.55
C ALA A 103 -8.12 3.93 -8.77
N GLU A 104 -9.15 3.20 -9.22
CA GLU A 104 -9.56 1.92 -8.63
C GLU A 104 -8.45 0.87 -8.75
N ASP A 105 -7.82 0.75 -9.92
CA ASP A 105 -6.70 -0.18 -10.14
C ASP A 105 -5.49 0.17 -9.25
N GLU A 106 -5.17 1.46 -9.11
CA GLU A 106 -4.08 1.93 -8.22
C GLU A 106 -4.37 1.59 -6.75
N ILE A 107 -5.59 1.87 -6.26
CA ILE A 107 -6.03 1.53 -4.90
C ILE A 107 -5.96 0.02 -4.67
N LYS A 108 -6.38 -0.78 -5.66
CA LYS A 108 -6.36 -2.24 -5.56
C LYS A 108 -4.92 -2.78 -5.41
N ILE A 109 -3.97 -2.25 -6.18
CA ILE A 109 -2.56 -2.64 -6.07
C ILE A 109 -2.01 -2.30 -4.68
N GLU A 110 -2.29 -1.10 -4.18
CA GLU A 110 -1.85 -0.66 -2.85
C GLU A 110 -2.46 -1.52 -1.74
N LEU A 111 -3.74 -1.87 -1.84
CA LEU A 111 -4.41 -2.79 -0.90
C LEU A 111 -3.77 -4.18 -0.90
N GLU A 112 -3.45 -4.74 -2.08
CA GLU A 112 -2.79 -6.04 -2.16
C GLU A 112 -1.38 -6.03 -1.53
N ASP A 113 -0.63 -4.95 -1.70
CA ASP A 113 0.70 -4.78 -1.06
C ASP A 113 0.58 -4.64 0.47
N LEU A 114 -0.37 -3.83 0.94
CA LEU A 114 -0.65 -3.69 2.38
C LEU A 114 -1.08 -5.01 3.01
N THR A 115 -1.94 -5.78 2.34
CA THR A 115 -2.38 -7.09 2.82
C THR A 115 -1.20 -8.06 2.97
N LYS A 116 -0.28 -8.08 1.99
CA LYS A 116 0.94 -8.90 2.09
C LYS A 116 1.81 -8.49 3.28
N LYS A 117 2.01 -7.18 3.48
CA LYS A 117 2.77 -6.64 4.63
C LYS A 117 2.12 -7.00 5.96
N GLU A 118 0.80 -6.91 6.05
CA GLU A 118 0.04 -7.30 7.25
C GLU A 118 0.29 -8.77 7.58
N THR A 119 0.14 -9.68 6.61
CA THR A 119 0.38 -11.12 6.84
C THR A 119 1.82 -11.44 7.25
N GLU A 120 2.81 -10.75 6.68
CA GLU A 120 4.22 -10.92 7.05
C GLU A 120 4.49 -10.44 8.49
N LEU A 121 3.90 -9.30 8.88
CA LEU A 121 4.03 -8.77 10.24
C LEU A 121 3.35 -9.67 11.28
N GLU A 122 2.19 -10.24 10.96
CA GLU A 122 1.53 -11.23 11.81
C GLU A 122 2.41 -12.46 12.04
N ALA A 123 3.02 -13.00 10.97
CA ALA A 123 3.94 -14.13 11.08
C ALA A 123 5.15 -13.81 11.97
N GLN A 124 5.75 -12.63 11.81
CA GLN A 124 6.86 -12.18 12.66
C GLN A 124 6.44 -12.03 14.13
N LEU A 125 5.23 -11.53 14.36
CA LEU A 125 4.68 -11.37 15.71
C LEU A 125 4.46 -12.72 16.39
N GLU A 126 3.97 -13.73 15.68
CA GLU A 126 3.81 -15.10 16.18
C GLU A 126 5.16 -15.72 16.58
N VAL A 127 6.21 -15.51 15.76
CA VAL A 127 7.58 -15.96 16.08
C VAL A 127 8.11 -15.29 17.35
N ILE A 128 7.92 -13.97 17.49
CA ILE A 128 8.36 -13.22 18.68
C ILE A 128 7.61 -13.70 19.93
N GLN A 129 6.31 -13.91 19.82
CA GLN A 129 5.49 -14.42 20.92
C GLN A 129 5.95 -15.80 21.37
N SER A 130 6.17 -16.71 20.42
CA SER A 130 6.68 -18.06 20.70
C SER A 130 8.04 -18.02 21.41
N LYS A 131 8.97 -17.18 20.92
CA LYS A 131 10.29 -17.00 21.55
C LYS A 131 10.18 -16.38 22.95
N SER A 132 9.29 -15.41 23.14
CA SER A 132 9.04 -14.78 24.45
C SER A 132 8.52 -15.80 25.46
N GLN A 133 7.62 -16.69 25.03
CA GLN A 133 7.09 -17.75 25.88
C GLN A 133 8.19 -18.74 26.29
N LEU A 134 9.01 -19.19 25.33
CA LEU A 134 10.14 -20.08 25.61
C LEU A 134 11.13 -19.46 26.61
N LEU A 135 11.48 -18.19 26.43
CA LEU A 135 12.37 -17.47 27.36
C LEU A 135 11.79 -17.34 28.78
N LYS A 136 10.46 -17.21 28.91
CA LYS A 136 9.81 -17.21 30.22
C LYS A 136 9.96 -18.56 30.92
N GLU A 137 9.77 -19.64 30.19
CA GLU A 137 9.91 -21.01 30.71
C GLU A 137 11.37 -21.30 31.11
N GLU A 138 12.34 -20.96 30.25
CA GLU A 138 13.77 -21.08 30.57
C GLU A 138 14.14 -20.28 31.83
N ARG A 139 13.65 -19.03 31.94
CA ARG A 139 13.88 -18.20 33.12
C ARG A 139 13.30 -18.83 34.38
N GLU A 140 12.11 -19.43 34.30
CA GLU A 140 11.49 -20.09 35.44
C GLU A 140 12.30 -21.31 35.89
N GLU A 141 12.80 -22.10 34.94
CA GLU A 141 13.63 -23.27 35.23
C GLU A 141 14.97 -22.88 35.85
N ILE A 142 15.66 -21.87 35.29
CA ILE A 142 16.89 -21.32 35.87
C ILE A 142 16.63 -20.82 37.30
N SER A 143 15.50 -20.15 37.54
CA SER A 143 15.11 -19.68 38.88
C SER A 143 14.92 -20.85 39.87
N LYS A 144 14.31 -21.96 39.45
CA LYS A 144 14.17 -23.18 40.26
C LYS A 144 15.54 -23.78 40.59
N GLN A 145 16.41 -23.94 39.58
CA GLN A 145 17.76 -24.47 39.77
C GLN A 145 18.60 -23.59 40.70
N MET A 146 18.51 -22.27 40.54
CA MET A 146 19.21 -21.30 41.39
C MET A 146 18.79 -21.41 42.86
N LYS A 147 17.50 -21.59 43.14
CA LYS A 147 17.02 -21.81 44.53
C LYS A 147 17.61 -23.08 45.14
N ILE A 148 17.69 -24.17 44.38
CA ILE A 148 18.29 -25.45 44.82
C ILE A 148 19.79 -25.27 45.08
N PHE A 149 20.49 -24.56 44.19
CA PHE A 149 21.92 -24.29 44.37
C PHE A 149 22.18 -23.48 45.65
N TRP A 150 21.39 -22.43 45.90
CA TRP A 150 21.53 -21.61 47.11
C TRP A 150 21.27 -22.38 48.39
N SER A 151 20.28 -23.28 48.42
CA SER A 151 20.04 -24.12 49.60
C SER A 151 21.21 -25.08 49.85
N LEU A 152 21.72 -25.72 48.80
CA LEU A 152 22.88 -26.60 48.89
C LEU A 152 24.13 -25.85 49.37
N ALA A 153 24.40 -24.67 48.82
CA ALA A 153 25.53 -23.83 49.20
C ALA A 153 25.44 -23.44 50.68
N ARG A 154 24.25 -23.01 51.15
CA ARG A 154 24.00 -22.67 52.54
C ARG A 154 24.26 -23.86 53.47
N ASP A 155 23.76 -25.04 53.13
CA ASP A 155 23.99 -26.26 53.92
C ASP A 155 25.47 -26.63 54.02
N LYS A 156 26.23 -26.45 52.93
CA LYS A 156 27.67 -26.71 52.91
C LYS A 156 28.44 -25.72 53.78
N VAL A 157 28.10 -24.43 53.72
CA VAL A 157 28.67 -23.39 54.58
C VAL A 157 28.42 -23.72 56.05
N SER A 158 27.17 -24.00 56.42
CA SER A 158 26.82 -24.37 57.81
C SER A 158 27.58 -25.61 58.31
N LYS A 159 27.71 -26.64 57.46
CA LYS A 159 28.48 -27.85 57.80
C LYS A 159 29.97 -27.56 57.96
N MET A 160 30.52 -26.65 57.16
CA MET A 160 31.92 -26.24 57.24
C MET A 160 32.19 -25.45 58.52
N GLU A 161 31.32 -24.51 58.87
CA GLU A 161 31.41 -23.75 60.13
C GLU A 161 31.35 -24.68 61.35
N LEU A 162 30.42 -25.65 61.35
CA LEU A 162 30.34 -26.65 62.43
C LEU A 162 31.63 -27.48 62.52
N LYS A 163 32.20 -27.90 61.39
CA LYS A 163 33.48 -28.62 61.36
C LYS A 163 34.63 -27.75 61.87
N LYS A 164 34.67 -26.47 61.50
CA LYS A 164 35.68 -25.52 61.97
C LYS A 164 35.65 -25.40 63.50
N VAL A 165 34.49 -25.19 64.09
CA VAL A 165 34.33 -25.13 65.56
C VAL A 165 34.80 -26.43 66.24
N LYS A 166 34.50 -27.60 65.68
CA LYS A 166 34.96 -28.89 66.22
C LYS A 166 36.49 -29.04 66.14
N VAL A 167 37.09 -28.63 65.02
CA VAL A 167 38.55 -28.65 64.84
C VAL A 167 39.21 -27.69 65.83
N ASP A 168 38.71 -26.46 65.97
CA ASP A 168 39.25 -25.46 66.88
C ASP A 168 39.21 -25.96 68.34
N SER A 169 38.09 -26.58 68.75
CA SER A 169 37.96 -27.17 70.09
C SER A 169 38.93 -28.35 70.30
N ALA A 170 39.04 -29.26 69.33
CA ALA A 170 39.98 -30.39 69.43
C ALA A 170 41.43 -29.90 69.49
N ASN A 171 41.77 -28.86 68.73
CA ASN A 171 43.10 -28.27 68.72
C ASN A 171 43.42 -27.61 70.07
N GLN A 172 42.48 -26.85 70.63
CA GLN A 172 42.61 -26.28 71.98
C GLN A 172 42.80 -27.36 73.04
N GLN A 173 42.02 -28.44 73.01
CA GLN A 173 42.18 -29.56 73.96
C GLN A 173 43.54 -30.24 73.84
N LEU A 174 44.01 -30.46 72.62
CA LEU A 174 45.34 -31.04 72.36
C LEU A 174 46.44 -30.12 72.88
N GLU A 175 46.37 -28.82 72.57
CA GLU A 175 47.32 -27.82 73.03
C GLU A 175 47.40 -27.78 74.56
N GLN A 176 46.25 -27.79 75.25
CA GLN A 176 46.20 -27.83 76.71
C GLN A 176 46.83 -29.12 77.26
N ARG A 177 46.52 -30.28 76.68
CA ARG A 177 47.12 -31.57 77.09
C ARG A 177 48.63 -31.58 76.90
N LEU A 178 49.13 -31.04 75.79
CA LEU A 178 50.57 -30.93 75.51
C LEU A 178 51.25 -29.98 76.50
N LYS A 179 50.65 -28.81 76.79
CA LYS A 179 51.15 -27.87 77.80
C LYS A 179 51.24 -28.53 79.19
N LEU A 180 50.20 -29.25 79.61
CA LEU A 180 50.20 -29.97 80.89
C LEU A 180 51.28 -31.06 80.94
N LYS A 181 51.41 -31.87 79.88
CA LYS A 181 52.48 -32.88 79.79
C LYS A 181 53.87 -32.23 79.85
N TRP A 182 54.07 -31.11 79.19
CA TRP A 182 55.33 -30.37 79.22
C TRP A 182 55.67 -29.86 80.62
N VAL A 183 54.69 -29.30 81.35
CA VAL A 183 54.87 -28.88 82.75
C VAL A 183 55.22 -30.08 83.63
N ALA A 184 54.48 -31.19 83.53
CA ALA A 184 54.76 -32.41 84.30
C ALA A 184 56.17 -32.97 84.00
N MET A 185 56.57 -32.99 82.74
CA MET A 185 57.90 -33.41 82.30
C MET A 185 58.99 -32.52 82.90
N ARG A 186 58.79 -31.20 82.94
CA ARG A 186 59.72 -30.25 83.59
C ARG A 186 59.90 -30.54 85.09
N HIS A 187 58.83 -30.92 85.79
CA HIS A 187 58.91 -31.30 87.21
C HIS A 187 59.67 -32.61 87.42
N LEU A 188 59.51 -33.60 86.52
CA LEU A 188 60.21 -34.89 86.59
C LEU A 188 61.72 -34.77 86.33
N PHE A 189 62.14 -33.80 85.51
CA PHE A 189 63.57 -33.57 85.23
C PHE A 189 64.30 -32.79 86.32
N GLY A 190 63.62 -32.31 87.37
CA GLY A 190 64.28 -31.75 88.55
C GLY A 190 65.28 -30.62 88.24
N ILE A 191 64.93 -29.69 87.34
CA ILE A 191 65.73 -28.48 87.14
C ILE A 191 64.85 -27.25 87.24
N GLY A 192 65.02 -26.50 88.32
CA GLY A 192 64.73 -25.08 88.34
C GLY A 192 65.66 -24.39 87.35
N TRP A 193 65.11 -23.91 86.24
CA TRP A 193 65.76 -22.90 85.42
C TRP A 193 65.18 -21.54 85.85
N GLU A 194 65.68 -21.01 86.95
CA GLU A 194 65.84 -19.56 87.06
C GLU A 194 67.08 -19.19 86.25
N GLY A 195 66.85 -18.64 85.06
CA GLY A 195 67.89 -18.10 84.19
C GLY A 195 67.35 -16.88 83.47
N LYS A 196 67.53 -15.70 84.08
CA LYS A 196 67.32 -14.39 83.43
C LYS A 196 68.24 -14.28 82.21
N ASN A 197 67.69 -13.93 81.05
CA ASN A 197 68.10 -12.79 80.21
C ASN A 197 67.71 -12.98 78.74
N GLY A 198 67.13 -11.91 78.17
CA GLY A 198 67.58 -11.43 76.86
C GLY A 198 66.66 -11.67 75.67
N MET A 199 66.12 -10.54 75.17
CA MET A 199 65.85 -10.23 73.76
C MET A 199 64.74 -11.02 73.05
N ALA A 200 63.60 -10.39 72.75
CA ALA A 200 63.36 -9.47 71.63
C ALA A 200 62.71 -10.19 70.43
N ASN A 201 61.85 -9.44 69.76
CA ASN A 201 61.31 -9.64 68.41
C ASN A 201 60.03 -10.47 68.28
N ASN A 202 58.91 -9.75 68.40
CA ASN A 202 58.07 -9.41 67.26
C ASN A 202 58.12 -10.42 66.09
N THR A 203 57.06 -11.21 65.92
CA THR A 203 56.70 -11.74 64.60
C THR A 203 55.19 -11.78 64.48
N GLN A 204 54.68 -10.62 64.10
CA GLN A 204 53.41 -10.44 63.43
C GLN A 204 53.38 -11.33 62.18
N PHE A 205 52.51 -12.34 62.17
CA PHE A 205 52.19 -13.06 60.94
C PHE A 205 51.27 -12.18 60.09
N PRO A 206 51.64 -11.83 58.85
CA PRO A 206 50.76 -11.10 57.96
C PRO A 206 49.68 -12.05 57.44
N ILE A 207 48.45 -11.89 57.91
CA ILE A 207 47.28 -12.38 57.16
C ILE A 207 47.11 -11.42 56.00
N HIS A 208 47.65 -11.80 54.84
CA HIS A 208 47.32 -11.16 53.58
C HIS A 208 45.80 -11.29 53.36
N HIS A 209 45.13 -10.15 53.43
CA HIS A 209 43.92 -9.88 52.70
C HIS A 209 44.22 -10.09 51.21
N CYS A 210 43.59 -11.09 50.59
CA CYS A 210 43.31 -11.09 49.16
C CYS A 210 41.83 -11.36 48.99
N PHE A 211 41.10 -10.27 48.76
CA PHE A 211 39.88 -10.27 47.97
C PHE A 211 40.26 -10.65 46.53
N LEU A 212 39.58 -11.66 45.98
CA LEU A 212 38.93 -11.68 44.66
C LEU A 212 38.18 -13.01 44.53
#